data_AF-A0A168PV54-F1
#
_entry.id   AF-A0A168PV54-F1
#
_cell.length_a   1.000
_cell.length_b   1.000
_cell.length_c   1.000
_cell.angle_alpha   90.00
_cell.angle_beta   90.00
_cell.angle_gamma   90.00
#
_symmetry.space_group_name_H-M   'P 1'
#
loop_
_entity.id
_entity.type
_entity.pdbx_description
1 polymer ?
#
loop_
_entity_poly.entity_id
_entity_poly.type
_entity_poly.pdbx_seq_one_letter_code
_entity_poly.pdbx_strand_id
1 'polypeptide(L)'
;MSLTLDFLLPPPPASYKADQASVVHGSLSAPTDRLIEPVGRHFLAHARRKTHNRTFSEDEMHQAQEKANQVVEEETVEFEYEDVDITTVNQDPTQWKSQDNYAVLGLTKLRYNATEDQIKKAHRRMVLLHHPDKKADKNDDAFFKCIAKAYDTLMNPVTRRQYDSVDFGMAWLEEDAPTAKSKGDFYELWRPVFEREGRFSTKQPVPSLGDANSPKEEVEAFYDFFYNMDSWRTFEWLDKEGAEGSDNRDDKRYQEKKNRAQRAQLKKEDNARLRTLVDTCL
;
A
#
# COMPACT_ATOMS: atom_id res chain seq x y z
N MET A 1 -5.59 46.49 20.45
CA MET A 1 -6.79 46.63 19.60
C MET A 1 -7.91 45.86 20.30
N SER A 2 -8.98 46.53 20.70
CA SER A 2 -10.18 45.88 21.26
C SER A 2 -11.00 45.34 20.08
N LEU A 3 -11.23 44.03 20.04
CA LEU A 3 -12.12 43.38 19.07
C LEU A 3 -13.53 43.37 19.67
N THR A 4 -14.38 44.27 19.20
CA THR A 4 -15.83 44.23 19.46
C THR A 4 -16.46 43.28 18.44
N LEU A 5 -16.97 42.14 18.92
CA LEU A 5 -17.73 41.22 18.08
C LEU A 5 -19.19 41.68 18.06
N ASP A 6 -19.62 42.26 16.93
CA ASP A 6 -21.00 42.66 16.69
C ASP A 6 -21.86 41.41 16.35
N PHE A 7 -22.17 40.58 17.35
CA PHE A 7 -23.18 39.54 17.19
C PHE A 7 -24.43 39.89 18.03
N LEU A 8 -25.53 40.13 17.34
CA LEU A 8 -26.86 40.18 17.93
C LEU A 8 -27.30 38.75 18.24
N LEU A 9 -27.58 38.46 19.51
CA LEU A 9 -28.17 37.17 19.88
C LEU A 9 -29.56 37.03 19.21
N PRO A 10 -29.91 35.84 18.69
CA PRO A 10 -31.21 35.63 18.08
C PRO A 10 -32.33 35.83 19.12
N PRO A 11 -33.52 36.28 18.70
CA PRO A 11 -34.65 36.41 19.58
C PRO A 11 -35.05 35.05 20.17
N PRO A 12 -35.56 35.01 21.41
CA PRO A 12 -35.97 33.76 22.04
C PRO A 12 -37.10 33.08 21.25
N PRO A 13 -37.21 31.74 21.32
CA PRO A 13 -38.27 30.99 20.65
C PRO A 13 -39.65 31.38 21.21
N ALA A 14 -40.68 31.29 20.37
CA ALA A 14 -42.05 31.71 20.69
C ALA A 14 -42.68 30.99 21.91
N SER A 15 -42.10 29.88 22.36
CA SER A 15 -42.50 29.13 23.56
C SER A 15 -41.94 29.69 24.87
N TYR A 16 -41.04 30.68 24.82
CA TYR A 16 -40.41 31.28 25.99
C TYR A 16 -41.39 32.14 26.78
N LYS A 17 -41.56 31.85 28.07
CA LYS A 17 -42.34 32.65 29.02
C LYS A 17 -41.39 33.28 30.04
N ALA A 18 -41.44 34.60 30.19
CA ALA A 18 -40.56 35.35 31.09
C ALA A 18 -40.67 34.93 32.57
N ASP A 19 -41.82 34.36 32.95
CA ASP A 19 -42.13 34.00 34.34
C ASP A 19 -41.65 32.59 34.75
N GLN A 20 -40.97 31.86 33.86
CA GLN A 20 -40.39 30.56 34.17
C GLN A 20 -39.02 30.73 34.85
N ALA A 21 -38.79 29.97 35.93
CA ALA A 21 -37.48 29.92 36.58
C ALA A 21 -36.42 29.49 35.56
N SER A 22 -35.52 30.40 35.20
CA SER A 22 -34.44 30.11 34.26
C SER A 22 -33.48 29.09 34.88
N VAL A 23 -33.45 27.88 34.31
CA VAL A 23 -32.45 26.87 34.67
C VAL A 23 -31.13 27.26 34.01
N VAL A 24 -30.14 27.65 34.81
CA VAL A 24 -28.78 27.91 34.31
C VAL A 24 -28.16 26.56 33.94
N HIS A 25 -28.13 26.25 32.64
CA HIS A 25 -27.58 24.99 32.13
C HIS A 25 -26.04 24.93 32.20
N GLY A 26 -25.37 26.07 32.46
CA GLY A 26 -23.93 26.15 32.65
C GLY A 26 -23.44 27.60 32.67
N SER A 27 -22.26 27.84 33.23
CA SER A 27 -21.56 29.12 33.14
C SER A 27 -20.62 29.13 31.93
N LEU A 28 -20.41 30.31 31.34
CA LEU A 28 -19.31 30.50 30.40
C LEU A 28 -17.99 30.24 31.14
N SER A 29 -17.10 29.46 30.55
CA SER A 29 -15.74 29.29 31.05
C SER A 29 -15.02 30.64 31.08
N ALA A 30 -14.17 30.86 32.08
CA ALA A 30 -13.34 32.05 32.13
C ALA A 30 -12.48 32.19 30.85
N PRO A 31 -12.19 33.42 30.39
CA PRO A 31 -11.27 33.63 29.29
C PRO A 31 -9.91 33.01 29.63
N THR A 32 -9.33 32.29 28.68
CA THR A 32 -7.99 31.70 28.83
C THR A 32 -7.08 32.29 27.79
N ASP A 33 -5.95 32.84 28.23
CA ASP A 33 -4.90 33.26 27.33
C ASP A 33 -4.22 32.02 26.76
N ARG A 34 -4.21 31.91 25.43
CA ARG A 34 -3.58 30.82 24.69
C ARG A 34 -2.47 31.40 23.83
N LEU A 35 -1.26 30.87 23.97
CA LEU A 35 -0.18 31.17 23.05
C LEU A 35 -0.44 30.40 21.76
N ILE A 36 -0.70 31.12 20.67
CA ILE A 36 -0.91 30.53 19.35
C ILE A 36 0.41 30.63 18.59
N GLU A 37 1.01 29.49 18.32
CA GLU A 37 2.17 29.43 17.45
C GLU A 37 1.73 29.60 16.00
N PRO A 38 2.43 30.42 15.21
CA PRO A 38 2.13 30.55 13.80
C PRO A 38 2.58 29.27 13.09
N VAL A 39 1.62 28.43 12.72
CA VAL A 39 1.87 27.14 12.06
C VAL A 39 1.11 27.04 10.74
N GLY A 40 1.59 26.15 9.87
CA GLY A 40 0.89 25.77 8.64
C GLY A 40 1.41 26.46 7.37
N ARG A 41 0.86 26.00 6.24
CA ARG A 41 1.37 26.30 4.89
C ARG A 41 1.53 27.80 4.57
N HIS A 42 0.59 28.63 5.02
CA HIS A 42 0.61 30.06 4.70
C HIS A 42 1.65 30.82 5.52
N PHE A 43 1.84 30.44 6.79
CA PHE A 43 2.91 31.02 7.60
C PHE A 43 4.28 30.60 7.07
N LEU A 44 4.47 29.32 6.73
CA LEU A 44 5.70 28.83 6.11
C LEU A 44 5.99 29.54 4.77
N ALA A 45 4.98 29.77 3.93
CA ALA A 45 5.13 30.54 2.69
C ALA A 45 5.46 32.01 2.94
N HIS A 46 4.90 32.64 3.97
CA HIS A 46 5.28 34.00 4.37
C HIS A 46 6.71 34.07 4.91
N ALA A 47 7.08 33.14 5.81
CA ALA A 47 8.42 33.05 6.36
C ALA A 47 9.47 32.86 5.26
N ARG A 48 9.23 31.92 4.32
CA ARG A 48 10.08 31.67 3.15
C ARG A 48 10.28 32.92 2.29
N ARG A 49 9.20 33.61 1.93
CA ARG A 49 9.29 34.87 1.16
C ARG A 49 10.11 35.92 1.89
N LYS A 50 9.91 36.05 3.21
CA LYS A 50 10.63 37.01 4.05
C LYS A 50 12.11 36.65 4.22
N THR A 51 12.46 35.37 4.35
CA THR A 51 13.86 34.93 4.47
C THR A 51 14.62 35.10 3.15
N HIS A 52 13.95 34.89 2.02
CA HIS A 52 14.56 34.99 0.69
C HIS A 52 14.41 36.37 0.03
N ASN A 53 13.75 37.34 0.68
CA ASN A 53 13.43 38.65 0.10
C ASN A 53 12.76 38.57 -1.27
N ARG A 54 11.78 37.66 -1.42
CA ARG A 54 11.06 37.42 -2.68
C ARG A 54 9.65 38.02 -2.66
N THR A 55 9.22 38.54 -3.79
CA THR A 55 7.80 38.87 -4.03
C THR A 55 6.95 37.60 -4.13
N PHE A 56 5.63 37.75 -4.11
CA PHE A 56 4.72 36.60 -4.24
C PHE A 56 4.89 35.88 -5.59
N SER A 57 4.97 36.65 -6.69
CA SER A 57 5.16 36.10 -8.04
C SER A 57 6.52 35.41 -8.22
N GLU A 58 7.59 35.99 -7.66
CA GLU A 58 8.93 35.37 -7.73
C GLU A 58 8.97 34.06 -6.93
N ASP A 59 8.36 34.02 -5.74
CA ASP A 59 8.33 32.80 -4.93
C ASP A 59 7.48 31.71 -5.60
N GLU A 60 6.36 32.05 -6.23
CA GLU A 60 5.57 31.10 -7.04
C GLU A 60 6.37 30.56 -8.23
N MET A 61 7.10 31.41 -8.96
CA MET A 61 7.98 30.96 -10.04
C MET A 61 9.08 30.05 -9.52
N HIS A 62 9.72 30.37 -8.39
CA HIS A 62 10.75 29.54 -7.78
C HIS A 62 10.20 28.19 -7.32
N GLN A 63 9.03 28.17 -6.67
CA GLN A 63 8.39 26.92 -6.25
C GLN A 63 7.98 26.07 -7.46
N ALA A 64 7.49 26.70 -8.54
CA ALA A 64 7.18 26.00 -9.78
C ALA A 64 8.44 25.41 -10.43
N GLN A 65 9.54 26.17 -10.44
CA GLN A 65 10.83 25.71 -10.96
C GLN A 65 11.43 24.59 -10.11
N GLU A 66 11.41 24.70 -8.77
CA GLU A 66 11.87 23.65 -7.86
C GLU A 66 11.04 22.39 -8.04
N LYS A 67 9.71 22.51 -8.16
CA LYS A 67 8.83 21.37 -8.43
C LYS A 67 9.10 20.76 -9.80
N ALA A 68 9.35 21.57 -10.83
CA ALA A 68 9.72 21.07 -12.15
C ALA A 68 11.08 20.37 -12.12
N ASN A 69 12.08 20.95 -11.46
CA ASN A 69 13.39 20.35 -11.29
C ASN A 69 13.31 19.04 -10.50
N GLN A 70 12.48 18.98 -9.46
CA GLN A 70 12.25 17.76 -8.68
C GLN A 70 11.61 16.66 -9.54
N VAL A 71 10.63 17.00 -10.38
CA VAL A 71 10.04 16.04 -11.33
C VAL A 71 11.07 15.56 -12.35
N VAL A 72 11.91 16.47 -12.87
CA VAL A 72 13.00 16.11 -13.79
C VAL A 72 14.02 15.23 -13.08
N GLU A 73 14.40 15.53 -11.85
CA GLU A 73 15.31 14.73 -11.05
C GLU A 73 14.73 13.32 -10.83
N GLU A 74 13.46 13.21 -10.39
CA GLU A 74 12.73 11.94 -10.28
C GLU A 74 12.55 11.20 -11.62
N GLU A 75 12.65 11.89 -12.75
CA GLU A 75 12.60 11.30 -14.10
C GLU A 75 13.99 10.88 -14.62
N THR A 76 15.04 11.61 -14.24
CA THR A 76 16.45 11.32 -14.56
C THR A 76 17.13 10.35 -13.59
N VAL A 77 16.54 10.08 -12.42
CA VAL A 77 16.85 8.87 -11.66
C VAL A 77 16.41 7.71 -12.53
N GLU A 78 17.35 7.32 -13.40
CA GLU A 78 17.27 6.19 -14.29
C GLU A 78 17.25 4.98 -13.38
N PHE A 79 16.05 4.60 -12.96
CA PHE A 79 15.84 3.39 -12.22
C PHE A 79 16.42 2.27 -13.10
N GLU A 80 17.36 1.47 -12.58
CA GLU A 80 17.89 0.32 -13.30
C GLU A 80 16.74 -0.67 -13.51
N TYR A 81 16.00 -0.49 -14.61
CA TYR A 81 15.07 -1.48 -15.10
C TYR A 81 15.93 -2.63 -15.61
N GLU A 82 15.64 -3.82 -15.10
CA GLU A 82 16.24 -5.03 -15.62
C GLU A 82 15.74 -5.25 -17.05
N ASP A 83 16.64 -5.67 -17.93
CA ASP A 83 16.22 -6.18 -19.22
C ASP A 83 15.46 -7.48 -18.96
N VAL A 84 14.16 -7.45 -19.25
CA VAL A 84 13.28 -8.59 -19.04
C VAL A 84 13.70 -9.69 -20.02
N ASP A 85 14.25 -10.78 -19.47
CA ASP A 85 14.46 -11.97 -20.26
C ASP A 85 13.10 -12.63 -20.52
N ILE A 86 12.58 -12.41 -21.73
CA ILE A 86 11.29 -12.93 -22.19
C ILE A 86 11.22 -14.46 -22.10
N THR A 87 12.36 -15.17 -22.05
CA THR A 87 12.40 -16.64 -21.92
C THR A 87 12.09 -17.12 -20.50
N THR A 88 12.27 -16.25 -19.50
CA THR A 88 11.99 -16.56 -18.09
C THR A 88 10.55 -16.30 -17.68
N VAL A 89 9.80 -15.58 -18.51
CA VAL A 89 8.45 -15.11 -18.22
C VAL A 89 7.44 -15.86 -19.07
N ASN A 90 6.30 -16.25 -18.47
CA ASN A 90 5.24 -16.94 -19.20
C ASN A 90 4.68 -16.04 -20.33
N GLN A 91 4.80 -16.50 -21.57
CA GLN A 91 4.33 -15.76 -22.75
C GLN A 91 2.88 -16.06 -23.11
N ASP A 92 2.22 -17.00 -22.41
CA ASP A 92 0.85 -17.42 -22.70
C ASP A 92 -0.17 -16.44 -22.09
N PRO A 93 -0.94 -15.69 -22.91
CA PRO A 93 -1.94 -14.74 -22.42
C PRO A 93 -3.08 -15.41 -21.67
N THR A 94 -3.29 -16.72 -21.86
CA THR A 94 -4.36 -17.46 -21.17
C THR A 94 -3.99 -17.77 -19.71
N GLN A 95 -2.70 -17.83 -19.40
CA GLN A 95 -2.16 -18.14 -18.08
C GLN A 95 -1.64 -16.91 -17.33
N TRP A 96 -2.16 -15.73 -17.68
CA TRP A 96 -1.80 -14.45 -17.06
C TRP A 96 -1.98 -14.42 -15.54
N LYS A 97 -2.91 -15.22 -14.98
CA LYS A 97 -3.09 -15.32 -13.52
C LYS A 97 -1.92 -15.95 -12.79
N SER A 98 -1.14 -16.82 -13.45
CA SER A 98 0.00 -17.53 -12.86
C SER A 98 1.34 -16.88 -13.20
N GLN A 99 1.31 -15.75 -13.90
CA GLN A 99 2.48 -15.02 -14.35
C GLN A 99 2.97 -14.05 -13.28
N ASP A 100 4.28 -13.85 -13.20
CA ASP A 100 4.86 -12.78 -12.39
C ASP A 100 4.68 -11.43 -13.10
N ASN A 101 3.66 -10.68 -12.70
CA ASN A 101 3.32 -9.37 -13.28
C ASN A 101 4.41 -8.31 -13.05
N TYR A 102 5.19 -8.42 -11.97
CA TYR A 102 6.30 -7.49 -11.74
C TYR A 102 7.47 -7.82 -12.66
N ALA A 103 7.79 -9.10 -12.85
CA ALA A 103 8.83 -9.53 -13.78
C ALA A 103 8.51 -9.12 -15.23
N VAL A 104 7.23 -9.23 -15.65
CA VAL A 104 6.76 -8.77 -16.97
C VAL A 104 7.06 -7.30 -17.23
N LEU A 105 6.95 -6.46 -16.20
CA LEU A 105 7.22 -5.02 -16.31
C LEU A 105 8.70 -4.67 -16.04
N GLY A 106 9.57 -5.64 -15.72
CA GLY A 106 10.95 -5.37 -15.33
C GLY A 106 11.09 -4.72 -13.96
N LEU A 107 10.13 -5.00 -13.06
CA LEU A 107 10.06 -4.48 -11.69
C LEU A 107 10.40 -5.54 -10.64
N THR A 108 11.13 -6.59 -11.00
CA THR A 108 11.48 -7.72 -10.11
C THR A 108 12.18 -7.28 -8.84
N LYS A 109 13.01 -6.23 -8.89
CA LYS A 109 13.69 -5.65 -7.72
C LYS A 109 12.75 -4.89 -6.78
N LEU A 110 11.77 -4.17 -7.33
CA LEU A 110 10.86 -3.31 -6.56
C LEU A 110 9.65 -4.08 -6.02
N ARG A 111 9.05 -4.95 -6.84
CA ARG A 111 7.82 -5.68 -6.55
C ARG A 111 6.77 -4.79 -5.87
N TYR A 112 6.32 -5.18 -4.68
CA TYR A 112 5.32 -4.45 -3.89
C TYR A 112 5.77 -3.02 -3.47
N ASN A 113 7.07 -2.73 -3.47
CA ASN A 113 7.59 -1.38 -3.20
C ASN A 113 7.49 -0.45 -4.42
N ALA A 114 7.12 -0.95 -5.61
CA ALA A 114 7.00 -0.13 -6.80
C ALA A 114 5.91 0.93 -6.65
N THR A 115 6.25 2.20 -6.94
CA THR A 115 5.27 3.28 -6.96
C THR A 115 4.41 3.23 -8.22
N GLU A 116 3.25 3.88 -8.19
CA GLU A 116 2.36 3.96 -9.35
C GLU A 116 3.07 4.58 -10.58
N ASP A 117 3.91 5.59 -10.35
CA ASP A 117 4.64 6.25 -11.43
C ASP A 117 5.75 5.35 -12.00
N GLN A 118 6.41 4.54 -11.18
CA GLN A 118 7.36 3.53 -11.63
C GLN A 118 6.67 2.46 -12.49
N ILE A 119 5.47 2.01 -12.10
CA ILE A 119 4.66 1.05 -12.86
C ILE A 119 4.26 1.64 -14.22
N LYS A 120 3.82 2.90 -14.27
CA LYS A 120 3.49 3.61 -15.52
C LYS A 120 4.71 3.74 -16.43
N LYS A 121 5.86 4.16 -15.89
CA LYS A 121 7.11 4.30 -16.65
C LYS A 121 7.56 2.95 -17.22
N ALA A 122 7.54 1.89 -16.40
CA ALA A 122 7.87 0.53 -16.80
C ALA A 122 6.97 0.02 -17.93
N HIS A 123 5.66 0.20 -17.81
CA HIS A 123 4.71 -0.16 -18.85
C HIS A 123 4.98 0.57 -20.17
N ARG A 124 5.21 1.89 -20.14
CA ARG A 124 5.55 2.66 -21.35
C ARG A 124 6.81 2.13 -22.03
N ARG A 125 7.86 1.82 -21.25
CA ARG A 125 9.09 1.22 -21.76
C ARG A 125 8.82 -0.14 -22.43
N MET A 126 8.12 -1.05 -21.75
CA MET A 126 7.82 -2.39 -22.27
C MET A 126 6.96 -2.35 -23.54
N VAL A 127 5.96 -1.47 -23.59
CA VAL A 127 5.14 -1.24 -24.79
C VAL A 127 5.98 -0.76 -25.96
N LEU A 128 6.93 0.16 -25.75
CA LEU A 128 7.79 0.65 -26.83
C LEU A 128 8.78 -0.41 -27.35
N LEU A 129 9.25 -1.29 -26.46
CA LEU A 129 10.18 -2.38 -26.77
C LEU A 129 9.50 -3.57 -27.45
N HIS A 130 8.27 -3.89 -27.09
CA HIS A 130 7.52 -5.07 -27.57
C HIS A 130 6.29 -4.70 -28.40
N HIS A 131 6.25 -3.49 -28.96
CA HIS A 131 5.12 -3.08 -29.79
C HIS A 131 4.98 -4.02 -31.00
N PRO A 132 3.78 -4.57 -31.28
CA PRO A 132 3.58 -5.55 -32.36
C PRO A 132 3.92 -4.99 -33.75
N ASP A 133 3.81 -3.66 -33.93
CA ASP A 133 4.18 -2.97 -35.18
C ASP A 133 5.70 -2.97 -35.46
N LYS A 134 6.53 -2.98 -34.41
CA LYS A 134 8.00 -2.96 -34.55
C LYS A 134 8.59 -4.37 -34.63
N LYS A 135 7.92 -5.36 -34.07
CA LYS A 135 8.35 -6.75 -34.02
C LYS A 135 7.26 -7.66 -34.60
N ALA A 136 7.17 -7.67 -35.92
CA ALA A 136 6.20 -8.47 -36.67
C ALA A 136 6.53 -9.98 -36.70
N ASP A 137 7.67 -10.41 -36.14
CA ASP A 137 8.10 -11.81 -36.17
C ASP A 137 7.73 -12.53 -34.88
N LYS A 138 6.71 -13.38 -34.99
CA LYS A 138 6.32 -14.54 -34.14
C LYS A 138 6.57 -14.42 -32.63
N ASN A 139 5.46 -14.43 -31.88
CA ASN A 139 5.30 -14.51 -30.41
C ASN A 139 5.25 -13.20 -29.60
N ASP A 140 5.54 -12.03 -30.19
CA ASP A 140 5.46 -10.76 -29.45
C ASP A 140 4.02 -10.29 -29.14
N ASP A 141 3.01 -10.64 -29.95
CA ASP A 141 1.60 -10.27 -29.66
C ASP A 141 1.07 -10.92 -28.37
N ALA A 142 1.49 -12.16 -28.11
CA ALA A 142 1.14 -12.87 -26.89
C ALA A 142 1.76 -12.19 -25.66
N PHE A 143 3.06 -11.88 -25.73
CA PHE A 143 3.75 -11.17 -24.66
C PHE A 143 3.21 -9.73 -24.45
N PHE A 144 2.83 -9.04 -25.52
CA PHE A 144 2.20 -7.72 -25.45
C PHE A 144 0.89 -7.74 -24.66
N LYS A 145 0.06 -8.79 -24.85
CA LYS A 145 -1.16 -8.99 -24.05
C LYS A 145 -0.82 -9.25 -22.58
N CYS A 146 0.25 -9.98 -22.30
CA CYS A 146 0.73 -10.16 -20.92
C CYS A 146 1.18 -8.84 -20.28
N ILE A 147 1.90 -7.98 -21.02
CA ILE A 147 2.29 -6.63 -20.56
C ILE A 147 1.05 -5.80 -20.20
N ALA A 148 0.04 -5.78 -21.07
CA ALA A 148 -1.20 -5.06 -20.81
C ALA A 148 -1.91 -5.58 -19.56
N LYS A 149 -2.02 -6.92 -19.40
CA LYS A 149 -2.65 -7.54 -18.22
C LYS A 149 -1.88 -7.30 -16.92
N ALA A 150 -0.54 -7.34 -16.97
CA ALA A 150 0.30 -7.02 -15.83
C ALA A 150 0.10 -5.57 -15.38
N TYR A 151 0.07 -4.63 -16.33
CA TYR A 151 -0.20 -3.22 -16.02
C TYR A 151 -1.60 -3.02 -15.44
N ASP A 152 -2.65 -3.57 -16.06
CA ASP A 152 -4.03 -3.46 -15.56
C ASP A 152 -4.16 -3.97 -14.12
N THR A 153 -3.47 -5.09 -13.81
CA THR A 153 -3.47 -5.69 -12.47
C THR A 153 -2.75 -4.81 -11.45
N LEU A 154 -1.54 -4.34 -11.78
CA LEU A 154 -0.68 -3.62 -10.84
C LEU A 154 -1.06 -2.14 -10.69
N MET A 155 -1.72 -1.56 -11.68
CA MET A 155 -2.13 -0.15 -11.65
C MET A 155 -3.35 0.08 -10.75
N ASN A 156 -4.31 -0.85 -10.71
CA ASN A 156 -5.47 -0.72 -9.83
C ASN A 156 -5.13 -1.21 -8.41
N PRO A 157 -5.28 -0.36 -7.37
CA PRO A 157 -4.87 -0.70 -6.00
C PRO A 157 -5.60 -1.93 -5.44
N VAL A 158 -6.85 -2.19 -5.87
CA VAL A 158 -7.63 -3.35 -5.41
C VAL A 158 -7.06 -4.64 -5.98
N THR A 159 -6.89 -4.70 -7.31
CA THR A 159 -6.35 -5.89 -7.99
C THR A 159 -4.88 -6.11 -7.66
N ARG A 160 -4.12 -5.03 -7.48
CA ARG A 160 -2.73 -5.10 -7.02
C ARG A 160 -2.65 -5.74 -5.65
N ARG A 161 -3.50 -5.32 -4.71
CA ARG A 161 -3.56 -5.92 -3.37
C ARG A 161 -3.94 -7.41 -3.40
N GLN A 162 -4.88 -7.78 -4.27
CA GLN A 162 -5.26 -9.19 -4.47
C GLN A 162 -4.12 -10.01 -5.09
N TYR A 163 -3.33 -9.41 -5.98
CA TYR A 163 -2.15 -10.04 -6.56
C TYR A 163 -1.03 -10.17 -5.51
N ASP A 164 -0.70 -9.09 -4.80
CA ASP A 164 0.36 -9.02 -3.80
C ASP A 164 0.14 -9.97 -2.61
N SER A 165 -1.09 -10.41 -2.35
CA SER A 165 -1.39 -11.39 -1.30
C SER A 165 -0.94 -12.81 -1.64
N VAL A 166 -0.81 -13.14 -2.93
CA VAL A 166 -0.45 -14.49 -3.43
C VAL A 166 0.84 -14.45 -4.28
N ASP A 167 1.40 -13.27 -4.51
CA ASP A 167 2.54 -12.96 -5.41
C ASP A 167 3.47 -14.16 -5.70
N PHE A 168 3.27 -14.79 -6.86
CA PHE A 168 3.92 -16.06 -7.21
C PHE A 168 5.44 -15.97 -7.33
N GLY A 169 5.98 -14.79 -7.66
CA GLY A 169 7.44 -14.60 -7.68
C GLY A 169 8.07 -14.51 -6.30
N MET A 170 7.27 -14.53 -5.23
CA MET A 170 7.72 -14.72 -3.85
C MET A 170 7.60 -16.17 -3.36
N ALA A 171 7.05 -17.10 -4.15
CA ALA A 171 6.87 -18.49 -3.72
C ALA A 171 8.20 -19.18 -3.38
N TRP A 172 9.25 -18.93 -4.17
CA TRP A 172 10.61 -19.41 -3.87
C TRP A 172 11.15 -18.91 -2.52
N LEU A 173 10.73 -17.71 -2.11
CA LEU A 173 11.15 -17.10 -0.85
C LEU A 173 10.35 -17.66 0.34
N GLU A 174 9.11 -18.10 0.12
CA GLU A 174 8.32 -18.83 1.14
C GLU A 174 8.90 -20.22 1.42
N GLU A 175 9.52 -20.86 0.42
CA GLU A 175 10.26 -22.14 0.58
C GLU A 175 11.63 -21.97 1.25
N ASP A 176 12.25 -20.78 1.17
CA ASP A 176 13.54 -20.45 1.78
C ASP A 176 13.44 -20.15 3.29
N ALA A 177 12.29 -20.42 3.91
CA ALA A 177 12.14 -20.28 5.36
C ALA A 177 13.12 -21.24 6.07
N PRO A 178 13.90 -20.76 7.06
CA PRO A 178 14.84 -21.60 7.78
C PRO A 178 14.13 -22.75 8.47
N THR A 179 14.70 -23.95 8.37
CA THR A 179 14.25 -25.11 9.14
C THR A 179 15.05 -25.20 10.43
N ALA A 180 14.57 -25.93 11.44
CA ALA A 180 15.30 -26.16 12.71
C ALA A 180 16.73 -26.72 12.57
N LYS A 181 17.16 -27.13 11.36
CA LYS A 181 18.50 -27.64 11.04
C LYS A 181 19.34 -26.69 10.19
N SER A 182 18.83 -25.51 9.83
CA SER A 182 19.57 -24.52 9.06
C SER A 182 20.81 -24.05 9.83
N LYS A 183 21.95 -23.95 9.14
CA LYS A 183 23.20 -23.46 9.72
C LYS A 183 23.37 -21.99 9.35
N GLY A 184 23.60 -21.12 10.32
CA GLY A 184 23.81 -19.68 10.12
C GLY A 184 23.49 -18.90 11.38
N ASP A 185 23.63 -17.57 11.32
CA ASP A 185 23.16 -16.69 12.39
C ASP A 185 21.63 -16.68 12.42
N PHE A 186 21.06 -16.82 13.61
CA PHE A 186 19.61 -16.90 13.80
C PHE A 186 18.89 -15.64 13.29
N TYR A 187 19.42 -14.45 13.63
CA TYR A 187 18.77 -13.18 13.29
C TYR A 187 18.90 -12.88 11.81
N GLU A 188 20.03 -13.18 11.18
CA GLU A 188 20.21 -13.02 9.74
C GLU A 188 19.26 -13.91 8.92
N LEU A 189 18.99 -15.12 9.41
CA LEU A 189 18.09 -16.07 8.75
C LEU A 189 16.61 -15.72 8.94
N TRP A 190 16.19 -15.41 10.17
CA TRP A 190 14.77 -15.24 10.51
C TRP A 190 14.25 -13.81 10.32
N ARG A 191 15.08 -12.78 10.42
CA ARG A 191 14.65 -11.38 10.27
C ARG A 191 13.99 -11.11 8.91
N PRO A 192 14.57 -11.51 7.76
CA PRO A 192 13.94 -11.27 6.46
C PRO A 192 12.59 -11.99 6.32
N VAL A 193 12.44 -13.15 6.97
CA VAL A 193 11.20 -13.92 6.96
C VAL A 193 10.10 -13.16 7.69
N PHE A 194 10.34 -12.70 8.92
CA PHE A 194 9.33 -11.96 9.68
C PHE A 194 9.06 -10.56 9.14
N GLU A 195 10.04 -9.89 8.53
CA GLU A 195 9.80 -8.63 7.80
C GLU A 195 8.87 -8.85 6.61
N ARG A 196 9.08 -9.93 5.85
CA ARG A 196 8.23 -10.31 4.71
C ARG A 196 6.82 -10.70 5.15
N GLU A 197 6.66 -11.44 6.25
CA GLU A 197 5.33 -11.80 6.78
C GLU A 197 4.63 -10.61 7.42
N GLY A 198 5.39 -9.76 8.12
CA GLY A 198 4.91 -8.56 8.80
C GLY A 198 4.26 -7.55 7.85
N ARG A 199 4.65 -7.52 6.57
CA ARG A 199 4.00 -6.68 5.54
C ARG A 199 2.50 -6.93 5.42
N PHE A 200 2.06 -8.13 5.77
CA PHE A 200 0.65 -8.53 5.71
C PHE A 200 -0.15 -8.17 6.95
N SER A 201 0.48 -7.65 8.01
CA SER A 201 -0.23 -7.22 9.21
C SER A 201 -1.14 -6.02 8.94
N THR A 202 -2.37 -6.08 9.45
CA THR A 202 -3.28 -4.93 9.52
C THR A 202 -2.83 -3.89 10.54
N LYS A 203 -2.06 -4.29 11.56
CA LYS A 203 -1.57 -3.43 12.65
C LYS A 203 -0.11 -3.06 12.41
N GLN A 204 0.18 -1.76 12.45
CA GLN A 204 1.51 -1.20 12.29
C GLN A 204 1.81 -0.26 13.49
N PRO A 205 3.07 -0.14 13.94
CA PRO A 205 4.26 -0.80 13.42
C PRO A 205 4.35 -2.29 13.82
N VAL A 206 4.92 -3.11 12.95
CA VAL A 206 5.26 -4.50 13.25
C VAL A 206 6.50 -4.52 14.16
N PRO A 207 6.48 -5.25 15.29
CA PRO A 207 7.66 -5.38 16.14
C PRO A 207 8.79 -6.11 15.40
N SER A 208 10.03 -5.67 15.60
CA SER A 208 11.21 -6.34 15.04
C SER A 208 11.60 -7.56 15.87
N LEU A 209 12.25 -8.55 15.25
CA LEU A 209 12.79 -9.73 15.94
C LEU A 209 13.80 -9.39 17.06
N GLY A 210 14.40 -8.20 17.03
CA GLY A 210 15.38 -7.77 18.03
C GLY A 210 16.78 -8.31 17.76
N ASP A 211 17.58 -8.45 18.82
CA ASP A 211 18.92 -9.01 18.80
C ASP A 211 19.19 -9.87 20.06
N ALA A 212 20.43 -10.35 20.23
CA ALA A 212 20.81 -11.22 21.35
C ALA A 212 20.71 -10.54 22.74
N ASN A 213 20.62 -9.22 22.80
CA ASN A 213 20.53 -8.43 24.02
C ASN A 213 19.12 -7.88 24.27
N SER A 214 18.14 -8.19 23.40
CA SER A 214 16.77 -7.74 23.56
C SER A 214 16.17 -8.24 24.88
N PRO A 215 15.51 -7.37 25.66
CA PRO A 215 14.88 -7.77 26.92
C PRO A 215 13.76 -8.76 26.66
N LYS A 216 13.53 -9.66 27.63
CA LYS A 216 12.51 -10.71 27.52
C LYS A 216 11.12 -10.18 27.16
N GLU A 217 10.74 -9.03 27.69
CA GLU A 217 9.45 -8.39 27.42
C GLU A 217 9.26 -8.03 25.94
N GLU A 218 10.31 -7.56 25.27
CA GLU A 218 10.27 -7.25 23.83
C GLU A 218 10.16 -8.52 22.99
N VAL A 219 10.85 -9.58 23.40
CA VAL A 219 10.80 -10.89 22.73
C VAL A 219 9.41 -11.51 22.86
N GLU A 220 8.82 -11.49 24.06
CA GLU A 220 7.44 -11.97 24.29
C GLU A 220 6.43 -11.16 23.47
N ALA A 221 6.54 -9.83 23.45
CA ALA A 221 5.66 -8.98 22.65
C ALA A 221 5.77 -9.24 21.14
N PHE A 222 6.97 -9.53 20.63
CA PHE A 222 7.18 -9.90 19.24
C PHE A 222 6.45 -11.20 18.87
N TYR A 223 6.65 -12.27 19.66
CA TYR A 223 6.01 -13.56 19.37
C TYR A 223 4.50 -13.50 19.57
N ASP A 224 4.01 -12.82 20.60
CA ASP A 224 2.57 -12.61 20.83
C ASP A 224 1.91 -11.87 19.67
N PHE A 225 2.61 -10.90 19.08
CA PHE A 225 2.14 -10.20 17.89
C PHE A 225 1.97 -11.15 16.70
N PHE A 226 2.98 -11.97 16.40
CA PHE A 226 2.93 -12.89 15.24
C PHE A 226 1.96 -14.07 15.44
N TYR A 227 1.81 -14.60 16.65
CA TYR A 227 0.80 -15.63 16.96
C TYR A 227 -0.63 -15.14 16.76
N ASN A 228 -0.87 -13.85 17.05
CA ASN A 228 -2.17 -13.20 16.97
C ASN A 228 -2.26 -12.23 15.79
N MET A 229 -1.38 -12.36 14.80
CA MET A 229 -1.32 -11.44 13.66
C MET A 229 -2.60 -11.55 12.85
N ASP A 230 -3.25 -10.40 12.64
CA ASP A 230 -4.37 -10.30 11.72
C ASP A 230 -3.84 -9.87 10.35
N SER A 231 -3.90 -10.80 9.40
CA SER A 231 -3.41 -10.59 8.05
C SER A 231 -4.49 -9.98 7.16
N TRP A 232 -4.10 -8.93 6.42
CA TRP A 232 -4.95 -8.36 5.38
C TRP A 232 -4.99 -9.18 4.10
N ARG A 233 -4.18 -10.25 3.97
CA ARG A 233 -4.17 -11.12 2.78
C ARG A 233 -5.59 -11.55 2.40
N THR A 234 -5.90 -11.35 1.13
CA THR A 234 -7.15 -11.79 0.50
C THR A 234 -6.81 -12.75 -0.63
N PHE A 235 -7.37 -13.96 -0.63
CA PHE A 235 -7.06 -14.98 -1.64
C PHE A 235 -7.98 -14.89 -2.87
N GLU A 236 -8.51 -13.70 -3.16
CA GLU A 236 -9.45 -13.45 -4.27
C GLU A 236 -8.82 -13.67 -5.65
N TRP A 237 -7.50 -13.46 -5.77
CA TRP A 237 -6.78 -13.74 -7.01
C TRP A 237 -6.91 -15.20 -7.47
N LEU A 238 -6.99 -16.12 -6.50
CA LEU A 238 -7.10 -17.57 -6.71
C LEU A 238 -8.54 -18.05 -6.94
N ASP A 239 -9.51 -17.15 -7.05
CA ASP A 239 -10.89 -17.50 -7.39
C ASP A 239 -10.90 -18.14 -8.80
N LYS A 240 -11.33 -19.41 -8.84
CA LYS A 240 -11.32 -20.28 -10.04
C LYS A 240 -12.43 -19.93 -11.02
N GLU A 241 -13.55 -19.42 -10.52
CA GLU A 241 -14.76 -19.13 -11.28
C GLU A 241 -14.97 -17.62 -11.33
N GLY A 242 -14.82 -17.03 -12.51
CA GLY A 242 -15.15 -15.63 -12.73
C GLY A 242 -16.66 -15.45 -12.89
N ALA A 243 -17.25 -14.49 -12.17
CA ALA A 243 -18.68 -14.15 -12.26
C ALA A 243 -19.12 -13.61 -13.63
N GLU A 244 -18.20 -13.52 -14.59
CA GLU A 244 -18.38 -12.98 -15.94
C GLU A 244 -18.94 -14.01 -16.94
N GLY A 245 -18.93 -15.31 -16.61
CA GLY A 245 -19.29 -16.38 -17.56
C GLY A 245 -20.71 -16.95 -17.46
N SER A 246 -21.46 -16.69 -16.36
CA SER A 246 -22.82 -17.23 -16.20
C SER A 246 -23.87 -16.10 -16.26
N ASP A 247 -24.79 -16.15 -17.20
CA ASP A 247 -25.89 -15.16 -17.29
C ASP A 247 -26.97 -15.36 -16.20
N ASN A 248 -27.00 -16.54 -15.57
CA ASN A 248 -27.97 -16.87 -14.53
C ASN A 248 -27.53 -16.36 -13.15
N ARG A 249 -28.45 -15.67 -12.45
CA ARG A 249 -28.21 -15.07 -11.13
C ARG A 249 -27.92 -16.11 -10.05
N ASP A 250 -28.61 -17.24 -10.09
CA ASP A 250 -28.43 -18.30 -9.08
C ASP A 250 -27.06 -18.98 -9.23
N ASP A 251 -26.60 -19.14 -10.47
CA ASP A 251 -25.26 -19.65 -10.76
C ASP A 251 -24.18 -18.70 -10.24
N LYS A 252 -24.30 -17.38 -10.49
CA LYS A 252 -23.38 -16.38 -9.91
C LYS A 252 -23.32 -16.45 -8.39
N ARG A 253 -24.47 -16.62 -7.72
CA ARG A 253 -24.54 -16.73 -6.25
C ARG A 253 -23.88 -18.02 -5.75
N TYR A 254 -24.06 -19.12 -6.48
CA TYR A 254 -23.44 -20.40 -6.15
C TYR A 254 -21.91 -20.34 -6.31
N GLN A 255 -21.43 -19.77 -7.42
CA GLN A 255 -20.00 -19.57 -7.69
C GLN A 255 -19.34 -18.69 -6.61
N GLU A 256 -19.94 -17.55 -6.26
CA GLU A 256 -19.41 -16.67 -5.21
C GLU A 256 -19.40 -17.37 -3.84
N LYS A 257 -20.42 -18.19 -3.54
CA LYS A 257 -20.43 -18.99 -2.31
C LYS A 257 -19.25 -19.97 -2.28
N LYS A 258 -18.95 -20.62 -3.41
CA LYS A 258 -17.82 -21.56 -3.55
C LYS A 258 -16.47 -20.84 -3.44
N ASN A 259 -16.30 -19.71 -4.13
CA ASN A 259 -15.12 -18.87 -4.03
C ASN A 259 -14.90 -18.38 -2.59
N ARG A 260 -15.95 -17.87 -1.92
CA ARG A 260 -15.86 -17.45 -0.52
C ARG A 260 -15.44 -18.57 0.42
N ALA A 261 -15.95 -19.79 0.21
CA ALA A 261 -15.54 -20.96 0.99
C ALA A 261 -14.06 -21.31 0.75
N GLN A 262 -13.61 -21.27 -0.51
CA GLN A 262 -12.21 -21.51 -0.88
C GLN A 262 -11.29 -20.45 -0.24
N ARG A 263 -11.62 -19.16 -0.32
CA ARG A 263 -10.87 -18.08 0.33
C ARG A 263 -10.77 -18.25 1.83
N ALA A 264 -11.86 -18.66 2.49
CA ALA A 264 -11.86 -18.93 3.93
C ALA A 264 -10.95 -20.11 4.29
N GLN A 265 -10.94 -21.16 3.47
CA GLN A 265 -10.04 -22.29 3.63
C GLN A 265 -8.57 -21.88 3.47
N LEU A 266 -8.22 -21.14 2.41
CA LEU A 266 -6.87 -20.63 2.17
C LEU A 266 -6.40 -19.70 3.30
N LYS A 267 -7.28 -18.83 3.80
CA LYS A 267 -6.96 -17.97 4.95
C LYS A 267 -6.72 -18.76 6.23
N LYS A 268 -7.46 -19.85 6.44
CA LYS A 268 -7.22 -20.77 7.57
C LYS A 268 -5.87 -21.47 7.43
N GLU A 269 -5.52 -21.91 6.22
CA GLU A 269 -4.23 -22.55 5.92
C GLU A 269 -3.05 -21.59 6.10
N ASP A 270 -3.15 -20.35 5.60
CA ASP A 270 -2.11 -19.32 5.80
C ASP A 270 -1.90 -18.97 7.28
N ASN A 271 -2.99 -18.83 8.04
CA ASN A 271 -2.89 -18.62 9.50
C ASN A 271 -2.27 -19.82 10.23
N ALA A 272 -2.51 -21.05 9.75
CA ALA A 272 -1.88 -22.24 10.32
C ALA A 272 -0.38 -22.28 9.96
N ARG A 273 -0.04 -21.98 8.70
CA ARG A 273 1.35 -21.87 8.21
C ARG A 273 2.14 -20.86 9.02
N LEU A 274 1.59 -19.66 9.26
CA LEU A 274 2.27 -18.63 10.05
C LEU A 274 2.53 -19.09 11.49
N ARG A 275 1.58 -19.78 12.13
CA ARG A 275 1.81 -20.35 13.48
C ARG A 275 2.92 -21.38 13.46
N THR A 276 2.92 -22.30 12.49
CA THR A 276 4.01 -23.28 12.34
C THR A 276 5.37 -22.61 12.09
N LEU A 277 5.38 -21.51 11.34
CA LEU A 277 6.60 -20.70 11.11
C LEU A 277 7.11 -20.11 12.43
N VAL A 278 6.22 -19.51 13.23
CA VAL A 278 6.55 -19.00 14.56
C VAL A 278 7.05 -20.13 15.48
N ASP A 279 6.36 -21.28 15.50
CA ASP A 279 6.76 -22.45 16.29
C ASP A 279 8.13 -23.01 15.88
N THR A 280 8.52 -22.87 14.60
CA THR A 280 9.82 -23.33 14.09
C THR A 280 10.95 -22.37 14.44
N CYS A 281 10.63 -21.09 14.65
CA CYS A 281 11.57 -20.06 15.05
C CYS A 281 11.91 -20.11 16.55
N LEU A 282 10.95 -20.52 17.40
CA LEU A 282 11.13 -20.74 18.84
C LEU A 282 12.05 -21.93 19.15
#